data_AF-A0A7S1UKM4-F1
#
_entry.id   AF-A0A7S1UKM4-F1
#
_cell.length_a   1.000
_cell.length_b   1.000
_cell.length_c   1.000
_cell.angle_alpha   90.00
_cell.angle_beta   90.00
_cell.angle_gamma   90.00
#
_symmetry.space_group_name_H-M   'P 1'
#
loop_
_entity.id
_entity.type
_entity.pdbx_description
1 polymer ?
#
loop_
_entity_poly.entity_id
_entity_poly.type
_entity_poly.pdbx_seq_one_letter_code
_entity_poly.pdbx_strand_id
1 'polypeptide(L)'
;MSDIEGLGDFFVYVFFVYPVTGYLLKPGRFRKATGLGLAIAFLIAVASVKTGLEFQEKGPNYYSLLGVDRYSSEGDIKKAYKSRALELHPDKNPSPEAADMFDKVRTAFDVLSNVDDRESWERFGPERIQGRAVVEDSQVFFEMLIFHAAWALLAFVLTLGRSNGEARGAVYVGQLGLFLVETYLTLQKGAELPFWMPGFVAKYEVVQVMPEAQAGAGAWPEPGPQRCARTHLLHSSSSWESRR
;
A
#
# COMPACT_ATOMS: atom_id res chain seq x y z
N MET A 1 -15.11 -2.86 3.90
CA MET A 1 -14.58 -2.15 5.10
C MET A 1 -14.37 -0.65 4.84
N SER A 2 -14.52 -0.17 3.61
CA SER A 2 -14.42 1.25 3.20
C SER A 2 -15.63 2.13 3.55
N ASP A 3 -16.81 1.55 3.76
CA ASP A 3 -18.04 2.34 3.97
C ASP A 3 -18.15 2.94 5.38
N ILE A 4 -17.44 2.35 6.36
CA ILE A 4 -17.43 2.81 7.76
C ILE A 4 -16.46 3.99 7.93
N GLU A 5 -15.34 3.98 7.22
CA GLU A 5 -14.36 5.08 7.22
C GLU A 5 -14.96 6.36 6.61
N GLY A 6 -15.69 6.24 5.50
CA GLY A 6 -16.40 7.37 4.89
C GLY A 6 -17.47 7.99 5.79
N LEU A 7 -18.12 7.17 6.62
CA LEU A 7 -19.11 7.62 7.59
C LEU A 7 -18.43 8.40 8.74
N GLY A 8 -17.30 7.90 9.25
CA GLY A 8 -16.51 8.56 10.28
C GLY A 8 -15.97 9.92 9.82
N ASP A 9 -15.44 9.98 8.59
CA ASP A 9 -14.99 11.23 7.97
C ASP A 9 -16.11 12.25 7.82
N PHE A 10 -17.31 11.80 7.43
CA PHE A 10 -18.49 12.65 7.35
C PHE A 10 -18.87 13.24 8.71
N PHE A 11 -18.88 12.45 9.78
CA PHE A 11 -19.19 12.93 11.13
C PHE A 11 -18.15 13.92 11.65
N VAL A 12 -16.85 13.65 11.47
CA VAL A 12 -15.79 14.58 11.85
C VAL A 12 -15.93 15.90 11.10
N TYR A 13 -16.23 15.83 9.80
CA TYR A 13 -16.42 17.03 9.00
C TYR A 13 -17.63 17.86 9.45
N VAL A 14 -18.78 17.23 9.64
CA VAL A 14 -20.04 17.91 9.98
C VAL A 14 -20.04 18.45 11.40
N PHE A 15 -19.56 17.70 12.39
CA PHE A 15 -19.65 18.08 13.80
C PHE A 15 -18.46 18.88 14.32
N PHE A 16 -17.30 18.79 13.67
CA PHE A 16 -16.09 19.48 14.12
C PHE A 16 -15.53 20.44 13.08
N VAL A 17 -15.28 20.01 11.85
CA VAL A 17 -14.60 20.86 10.86
C VAL A 17 -15.49 22.02 10.42
N TYR A 18 -16.73 21.75 10.03
CA TYR A 18 -17.68 22.75 9.54
C TYR A 18 -18.03 23.84 10.57
N PRO A 19 -18.43 23.52 11.82
CA PRO A 19 -18.75 24.55 12.80
C PRO A 19 -17.53 25.37 13.22
N VAL A 20 -16.34 24.76 13.32
CA VAL A 20 -15.11 25.48 13.72
C VAL A 20 -14.62 26.40 12.61
N THR A 21 -14.58 25.92 11.37
CA THR A 21 -14.19 26.77 10.21
C THR A 21 -15.20 27.89 9.97
N GLY A 22 -16.51 27.62 10.10
CA GLY A 22 -17.56 28.63 10.04
C GLY A 22 -17.46 29.66 11.17
N TYR A 23 -17.10 29.24 12.38
CA TYR A 23 -16.85 30.15 13.51
C TYR A 23 -15.62 31.04 13.27
N LEU A 24 -14.52 30.49 12.73
CA LEU A 24 -13.28 31.22 12.43
C LEU A 24 -13.44 32.23 11.27
N LEU A 25 -14.27 31.90 10.27
CA LEU A 25 -14.50 32.72 9.08
C LEU A 25 -15.67 33.73 9.22
N LYS A 26 -16.33 33.78 10.39
CA LYS A 26 -17.48 34.67 10.61
C LYS A 26 -17.10 36.15 10.40
N PRO A 27 -17.82 36.90 9.52
CA PRO A 27 -17.49 38.28 9.22
C PRO A 27 -17.63 39.16 10.47
N GLY A 28 -16.61 40.00 10.72
CA GLY A 28 -16.59 40.94 11.85
C GLY A 28 -15.93 40.41 13.14
N ARG A 29 -15.48 39.15 13.20
CA ARG A 29 -14.76 38.60 14.37
C ARG A 29 -13.26 38.93 14.33
N PHE A 30 -12.63 38.66 13.19
CA PHE A 30 -11.18 38.84 12.97
C PHE A 30 -10.92 39.64 11.70
N ARG A 31 -9.70 40.20 11.57
CA ARG A 31 -9.21 40.70 10.28
C ARG A 31 -9.19 39.52 9.29
N LYS A 32 -9.63 39.75 8.05
CA LYS A 32 -9.81 38.70 7.02
C LYS A 32 -8.61 37.74 6.91
N ALA A 33 -7.39 38.29 6.94
CA ALA A 33 -6.16 37.50 6.87
C ALA A 33 -5.91 36.61 8.10
N THR A 34 -6.23 37.08 9.30
CA THR A 34 -6.03 36.33 10.55
C THR A 34 -7.06 35.20 10.69
N GLY A 35 -8.32 35.46 10.33
CA GLY A 35 -9.36 34.41 10.33
C GLY A 35 -9.07 33.30 9.32
N LEU A 36 -8.62 33.67 8.11
CA LEU A 36 -8.19 32.71 7.10
C LEU A 36 -6.96 31.92 7.53
N GLY A 37 -5.96 32.57 8.12
CA GLY A 37 -4.75 31.91 8.62
C GLY A 37 -5.04 30.87 9.71
N LEU A 38 -5.91 31.20 10.67
CA LEU A 38 -6.34 30.27 11.71
C LEU A 38 -7.15 29.09 11.15
N ALA A 39 -8.02 29.34 10.17
CA ALA A 39 -8.76 28.28 9.50
C ALA A 39 -7.83 27.31 8.75
N ILE A 40 -6.85 27.84 8.01
CA ILE A 40 -5.84 27.02 7.32
C ILE A 40 -5.01 26.22 8.34
N ALA A 41 -4.53 26.85 9.42
CA ALA A 41 -3.77 26.16 10.45
C ALA A 41 -4.58 25.04 11.13
N PHE A 42 -5.87 25.27 11.39
CA PHE A 42 -6.77 24.26 11.92
C PHE A 42 -6.96 23.08 10.95
N LEU A 43 -7.18 23.35 9.66
CA LEU A 43 -7.31 22.31 8.64
C LEU A 43 -6.03 21.49 8.50
N ILE A 44 -4.86 22.15 8.53
CA ILE A 44 -3.56 21.46 8.53
C ILE A 44 -3.44 20.56 9.76
N ALA A 45 -3.78 21.06 10.96
CA ALA A 45 -3.71 20.27 12.19
C ALA A 45 -4.63 19.04 12.14
N VAL A 46 -5.87 19.21 11.65
CA VAL A 46 -6.81 18.08 11.46
C VAL A 46 -6.26 17.09 10.44
N ALA A 47 -5.72 17.57 9.32
CA ALA A 47 -5.10 16.70 8.31
C ALA A 47 -3.89 15.95 8.87
N SER A 48 -3.00 16.61 9.62
CA SER A 48 -1.83 15.97 10.24
C SER A 48 -2.22 14.88 11.24
N VAL A 49 -3.23 15.12 12.08
CA VAL A 49 -3.74 14.10 13.00
C VAL A 49 -4.37 12.94 12.25
N LYS A 50 -5.19 13.22 11.22
CA LYS A 50 -5.83 12.19 10.39
C LYS A 50 -4.78 11.30 9.72
N THR A 51 -3.81 11.92 9.04
CA THR A 51 -2.70 11.19 8.38
C THR A 51 -1.87 10.39 9.39
N GLY A 52 -1.66 10.93 10.60
CA GLY A 52 -0.96 10.21 11.67
C GLY A 52 -1.71 8.96 12.16
N LEU A 53 -3.03 9.04 12.29
CA LEU A 53 -3.88 7.90 12.68
C LEU A 53 -3.95 6.85 11.57
N GLU A 54 -4.14 7.26 10.31
CA GLU A 54 -4.13 6.36 9.14
C GLU A 54 -2.79 5.62 9.00
N PHE A 55 -1.67 6.24 9.40
CA PHE A 55 -0.36 5.60 9.37
C PHE A 55 -0.25 4.44 10.37
N GLN A 56 -0.97 4.51 11.49
CA GLN A 56 -0.97 3.47 12.52
C GLN A 56 -1.84 2.26 12.13
N GLU A 57 -2.82 2.47 11.26
CA GLU A 57 -3.80 1.47 10.83
C GLU A 57 -3.42 0.74 9.53
N LYS A 58 -2.31 1.14 8.88
CA LYS A 58 -1.80 0.44 7.69
C LYS A 58 -1.59 -1.05 8.03
N GLY A 59 -2.47 -1.87 7.46
CA GLY A 59 -2.62 -3.29 7.74
C GLY A 59 -1.36 -4.13 7.54
N PRO A 60 -1.41 -5.42 7.88
CA PRO A 60 -0.26 -6.29 7.98
C PRO A 60 0.54 -6.32 6.67
N ASN A 61 1.77 -5.83 6.73
CA ASN A 61 2.70 -5.82 5.62
C ASN A 61 3.13 -7.27 5.31
N TYR A 62 3.16 -7.69 4.03
CA TYR A 62 3.57 -9.04 3.64
C TYR A 62 4.96 -9.42 4.15
N TYR A 63 5.88 -8.44 4.25
CA TYR A 63 7.19 -8.62 4.88
C TYR A 63 7.08 -8.93 6.38
N SER A 64 6.22 -8.19 7.10
CA SER A 64 5.98 -8.41 8.53
C SER A 64 5.25 -9.73 8.83
N LEU A 65 4.38 -10.20 7.93
CA LEU A 65 3.69 -11.50 8.05
C LEU A 65 4.67 -12.68 7.94
N LEU A 66 5.66 -12.58 7.06
CA LEU A 66 6.74 -13.57 6.95
C LEU A 66 7.81 -13.37 8.04
N GLY A 67 7.93 -12.17 8.60
CA GLY A 67 8.97 -11.80 9.56
C GLY A 67 10.32 -11.55 8.90
N VAL A 68 10.33 -11.02 7.68
CA VAL A 68 11.54 -10.74 6.91
C VAL A 68 11.64 -9.25 6.62
N ASP A 69 12.87 -8.77 6.42
CA ASP A 69 13.10 -7.38 6.02
C ASP A 69 12.80 -7.17 4.52
N ARG A 70 12.49 -5.93 4.11
CA ARG A 70 12.25 -5.59 2.69
C ARG A 70 13.47 -5.91 1.82
N TYR A 71 14.70 -5.79 2.32
CA TYR A 71 15.91 -6.07 1.55
C TYR A 71 16.30 -7.56 1.54
N SER A 72 15.44 -8.44 2.08
CA SER A 72 15.69 -9.88 2.10
C SER A 72 15.71 -10.47 0.69
N SER A 73 16.63 -11.41 0.48
CA SER A 73 16.74 -12.15 -0.78
C SER A 73 15.55 -13.12 -0.93
N GLU A 74 15.25 -13.54 -2.16
CA GLU A 74 14.24 -14.59 -2.40
C GLU A 74 14.53 -15.88 -1.62
N GLY A 75 15.82 -16.18 -1.40
CA GLY A 75 16.24 -17.34 -0.62
C GLY A 75 15.79 -17.25 0.83
N ASP A 76 15.83 -16.06 1.42
CA ASP A 76 15.43 -15.82 2.80
C ASP A 76 13.91 -15.76 2.95
N ILE A 77 13.21 -15.19 1.96
CA ILE A 77 11.75 -15.22 1.87
C ILE A 77 11.24 -16.68 1.82
N LYS A 78 11.85 -17.55 0.99
CA LYS A 78 11.52 -18.98 0.90
C LYS A 78 11.78 -19.73 2.21
N LYS A 79 12.85 -19.40 2.92
CA LYS A 79 13.16 -20.01 4.22
C LYS A 79 12.16 -19.59 5.29
N ALA A 80 11.84 -18.30 5.37
CA ALA A 80 10.88 -17.76 6.32
C ALA A 80 9.49 -18.36 6.11
N TYR A 81 9.03 -18.45 4.85
CA TYR A 81 7.77 -19.12 4.51
C TYR A 81 7.74 -20.57 4.99
N LYS A 82 8.81 -21.35 4.77
CA LYS A 82 8.88 -22.74 5.23
C LYS A 82 8.78 -22.86 6.76
N SER A 83 9.42 -21.96 7.51
CA SER A 83 9.32 -21.94 8.98
C SER A 83 7.89 -21.66 9.43
N ARG A 84 7.29 -20.60 8.89
CA ARG A 84 5.93 -20.16 9.25
C ARG A 84 4.86 -21.17 8.84
N ALA A 85 5.00 -21.80 7.68
CA ALA A 85 4.09 -22.84 7.20
C ALA A 85 4.10 -24.09 8.10
N LEU A 86 5.24 -24.44 8.68
CA LEU A 86 5.36 -25.56 9.62
C LEU A 86 4.74 -25.23 10.99
N GLU A 87 4.82 -23.98 11.43
CA GLU A 87 4.23 -23.47 12.68
C GLU A 87 2.71 -23.38 12.61
N LEU A 88 2.18 -22.93 11.46
CA LEU A 88 0.75 -22.70 11.22
C LEU A 88 0.04 -23.89 10.58
N HIS A 89 0.71 -25.05 10.44
CA HIS A 89 0.12 -26.21 9.79
C HIS A 89 -1.11 -26.71 10.57
N PRO A 90 -2.26 -26.98 9.91
CA PRO A 90 -3.51 -27.36 10.57
C PRO A 90 -3.42 -28.66 11.38
N ASP A 91 -2.45 -29.53 11.06
CA ASP A 91 -2.13 -30.74 11.83
C ASP A 91 -1.54 -30.44 13.22
N LYS A 92 -0.78 -29.35 13.35
CA LYS A 92 -0.12 -28.96 14.61
C LYS A 92 -0.90 -27.92 15.40
N ASN A 93 -1.71 -27.11 14.73
CA ASN A 93 -2.52 -26.07 15.36
C ASN A 93 -3.94 -26.08 14.77
N PRO A 94 -4.90 -26.79 15.40
CA PRO A 94 -6.27 -26.91 14.91
C PRO A 94 -7.14 -25.67 15.21
N SER A 95 -6.55 -24.49 15.44
CA SER A 95 -7.32 -23.26 15.65
C SER A 95 -7.78 -22.64 14.32
N PRO A 96 -8.98 -22.06 14.26
CA PRO A 96 -9.44 -21.34 13.07
C PRO A 96 -8.55 -20.13 12.74
N GLU A 97 -7.94 -19.52 13.76
CA GLU A 97 -6.99 -18.42 13.57
C GLU A 97 -5.69 -18.85 12.86
N ALA A 98 -5.22 -20.09 13.09
CA ALA A 98 -4.04 -20.61 12.41
C ALA A 98 -4.29 -20.83 10.91
N ALA A 99 -5.50 -21.26 10.52
CA ALA A 99 -5.89 -21.41 9.12
C ALA A 99 -5.93 -20.04 8.41
N ASP A 100 -6.58 -19.05 9.01
CA ASP A 100 -6.65 -17.69 8.45
C ASP A 100 -5.25 -17.05 8.31
N MET A 101 -4.37 -17.29 9.29
CA MET A 101 -3.00 -16.80 9.25
C MET A 101 -2.13 -17.55 8.24
N PHE A 102 -2.35 -18.85 8.06
CA PHE A 102 -1.67 -19.65 7.04
C PHE A 102 -2.01 -19.14 5.63
N ASP A 103 -3.28 -18.83 5.37
CA ASP A 103 -3.73 -18.28 4.09
C ASP A 103 -3.12 -16.90 3.80
N LYS A 104 -2.99 -16.05 4.84
CA LYS A 104 -2.30 -14.75 4.74
C LYS A 104 -0.81 -14.91 4.45
N VAL A 105 -0.13 -15.83 5.16
CA VAL A 105 1.31 -16.11 4.96
C VAL A 105 1.57 -16.70 3.57
N ARG A 106 0.69 -17.57 3.10
CA ARG A 106 0.75 -18.12 1.74
C ARG A 106 0.58 -17.04 0.69
N THR A 107 -0.41 -16.17 0.84
CA THR A 107 -0.65 -15.05 -0.07
C THR A 107 0.56 -14.09 -0.10
N ALA A 108 1.13 -13.79 1.07
CA ALA A 108 2.34 -12.97 1.17
C ALA A 108 3.53 -13.61 0.43
N PHE A 109 3.72 -14.93 0.56
CA PHE A 109 4.76 -15.64 -0.16
C PHE A 109 4.53 -15.64 -1.68
N ASP A 110 3.31 -15.92 -2.14
CA ASP A 110 2.98 -15.96 -3.56
C ASP A 110 3.32 -14.62 -4.24
N VAL A 111 3.01 -13.51 -3.58
CA VAL A 111 3.32 -12.15 -4.06
C VAL A 111 4.82 -11.84 -4.02
N LEU A 112 5.48 -12.12 -2.91
CA LEU A 112 6.88 -11.74 -2.72
C LEU A 112 7.86 -12.66 -3.44
N SER A 113 7.41 -13.84 -3.89
CA SER A 113 8.22 -14.82 -4.59
C SER A 113 8.50 -14.46 -6.05
N ASN A 114 7.66 -13.64 -6.68
CA ASN A 114 7.81 -13.19 -8.05
C ASN A 114 8.19 -11.71 -8.09
N VAL A 115 9.22 -11.36 -8.87
CA VAL A 115 9.72 -10.00 -8.98
C VAL A 115 8.64 -9.04 -9.50
N ASP A 116 7.87 -9.44 -10.50
CA ASP A 116 6.83 -8.60 -11.11
C ASP A 116 5.67 -8.33 -10.15
N ASP A 117 5.27 -9.34 -9.37
CA ASP A 117 4.19 -9.25 -8.40
C ASP A 117 4.64 -8.45 -7.16
N ARG A 118 5.89 -8.60 -6.76
CA ARG A 118 6.51 -7.82 -5.69
C ARG A 118 6.59 -6.33 -6.05
N GLU A 119 7.08 -5.99 -7.24
CA GLU A 119 7.13 -4.61 -7.71
C GLU A 119 5.72 -4.01 -7.84
N SER A 120 4.77 -4.80 -8.36
CA SER A 120 3.37 -4.41 -8.45
C SER A 120 2.75 -4.16 -7.09
N TRP A 121 3.03 -5.00 -6.09
CA TRP A 121 2.56 -4.82 -4.73
C TRP A 121 3.18 -3.59 -4.05
N GLU A 122 4.48 -3.37 -4.24
CA GLU A 122 5.19 -2.21 -3.68
C GLU A 122 4.68 -0.89 -4.28
N ARG A 123 4.22 -0.91 -5.54
CA ARG A 123 3.69 0.28 -6.22
C ARG A 123 2.19 0.51 -6.03
N PHE A 124 1.39 -0.55 -5.99
CA PHE A 124 -0.08 -0.49 -6.07
C PHE A 124 -0.81 -1.19 -4.92
N GLY A 125 -0.09 -1.79 -3.97
CA GLY A 125 -0.66 -2.33 -2.76
C GLY A 125 -1.35 -3.69 -2.90
N PRO A 126 -2.00 -4.14 -1.81
CA PRO A 126 -2.72 -5.42 -1.79
C PRO A 126 -3.95 -5.43 -2.70
N GLU A 127 -4.54 -4.26 -3.00
CA GLU A 127 -5.76 -4.17 -3.83
C GLU A 127 -5.53 -4.69 -5.25
N ARG A 128 -4.36 -4.42 -5.84
CA ARG A 128 -4.02 -4.86 -7.20
C ARG A 128 -3.75 -6.36 -7.32
N ILE A 129 -3.50 -7.03 -6.18
CA ILE A 129 -3.13 -8.44 -6.15
C ILE A 129 -4.34 -9.34 -5.86
N GLN A 130 -5.22 -8.91 -4.96
CA GLN A 130 -6.46 -9.66 -4.70
C GLN A 130 -7.38 -9.65 -5.93
N GLY A 131 -7.30 -8.60 -6.74
CA GLY A 131 -7.87 -8.55 -8.08
C GLY A 131 -6.98 -9.20 -9.13
N ARG A 132 -6.60 -10.49 -8.97
CA ARG A 132 -5.98 -11.31 -10.04
C ARG A 132 -6.96 -11.58 -11.20
N ALA A 133 -7.87 -10.66 -11.48
CA ALA A 133 -8.28 -10.41 -12.83
C ALA A 133 -7.07 -9.72 -13.46
N VAL A 134 -6.53 -10.33 -14.50
CA VAL A 134 -5.82 -9.60 -15.53
C VAL A 134 -6.68 -8.35 -15.78
N VAL A 135 -6.30 -7.19 -15.23
CA VAL A 135 -6.67 -5.93 -15.85
C VAL A 135 -5.92 -6.07 -17.16
N GLU A 136 -6.60 -6.69 -18.14
CA GLU A 136 -6.08 -6.78 -19.48
C GLU A 136 -5.62 -5.38 -19.80
N ASP A 137 -4.43 -5.23 -20.38
CA ASP A 137 -3.90 -3.94 -20.78
C ASP A 137 -5.00 -3.10 -21.49
N SER A 138 -5.98 -3.78 -22.13
CA SER A 138 -7.25 -3.25 -22.64
C SER A 138 -8.07 -2.37 -21.67
N GLN A 139 -8.31 -2.75 -20.41
CA GLN A 139 -9.17 -1.99 -19.49
C GLN A 139 -8.56 -0.63 -19.12
N VAL A 140 -7.24 -0.56 -18.93
CA VAL A 140 -6.54 0.71 -18.69
C VAL A 140 -6.65 1.62 -19.92
N PHE A 141 -6.52 1.06 -21.13
CA PHE A 141 -6.73 1.81 -22.36
C PHE A 141 -8.18 2.30 -22.52
N PHE A 142 -9.17 1.51 -22.12
CA PHE A 142 -10.58 1.92 -22.17
C PHE A 142 -10.85 3.10 -21.22
N GLU A 143 -10.35 3.07 -19.99
CA GLU A 143 -10.50 4.18 -19.05
C GLU A 143 -9.82 5.45 -19.56
N MET A 144 -8.61 5.33 -20.10
CA MET A 144 -7.88 6.45 -20.71
C MET A 144 -8.67 7.05 -21.90
N LEU A 145 -9.25 6.20 -22.76
CA LEU A 145 -10.05 6.62 -23.90
C LEU A 145 -11.33 7.33 -23.46
N ILE A 146 -12.05 6.79 -22.47
CA ILE A 146 -13.26 7.40 -21.92
C ILE A 146 -12.94 8.76 -21.29
N PHE A 147 -11.86 8.85 -20.51
CA PHE A 147 -11.42 10.11 -19.91
C PHE A 147 -11.11 11.17 -20.99
N HIS A 148 -10.33 10.81 -22.02
CA HIS A 148 -9.99 11.73 -23.11
C HIS A 148 -11.20 12.11 -23.95
N ALA A 149 -12.13 11.18 -24.19
CA ALA A 149 -13.38 11.46 -24.89
C ALA A 149 -14.27 12.41 -24.08
N ALA A 150 -14.38 12.22 -22.77
CA ALA A 150 -15.12 13.10 -21.88
C ALA A 150 -14.52 14.51 -21.85
N TRP A 151 -13.20 14.64 -21.76
CA TRP A 151 -12.51 15.93 -21.83
C TRP A 151 -12.61 16.59 -23.21
N ALA A 152 -12.55 15.81 -24.30
CA ALA A 152 -12.76 16.32 -25.65
C ALA A 152 -14.18 16.84 -25.86
N LEU A 153 -15.19 16.16 -25.29
CA LEU A 153 -16.58 16.61 -25.27
C LEU A 153 -16.75 17.86 -24.41
N LEU A 154 -16.14 17.90 -23.23
CA LEU A 154 -16.17 19.07 -22.36
C LEU A 154 -15.51 20.28 -23.03
N ALA A 155 -14.34 20.09 -23.63
CA ALA A 155 -13.65 21.10 -24.43
C ALA A 155 -14.52 21.57 -25.59
N PHE A 156 -15.21 20.65 -26.29
CA PHE A 156 -16.17 20.99 -27.35
C PHE A 156 -17.26 21.93 -26.83
N VAL A 157 -17.92 21.56 -25.73
CA VAL A 157 -19.01 22.33 -25.11
C VAL A 157 -18.53 23.72 -24.69
N LEU A 158 -17.36 23.82 -24.07
CA LEU A 158 -16.77 25.09 -23.64
C LEU A 158 -16.33 25.98 -24.81
N THR A 159 -16.19 25.42 -26.02
CA THR A 159 -15.68 26.13 -27.20
C THR A 159 -16.70 26.24 -28.35
N LEU A 160 -17.98 25.94 -28.09
CA LEU A 160 -19.10 26.04 -29.05
C LEU A 160 -19.27 27.42 -29.72
N GLY A 161 -18.61 28.47 -29.21
CA GLY A 161 -18.62 29.82 -29.79
C GLY A 161 -18.08 29.89 -31.21
N ARG A 162 -18.88 30.44 -32.15
CA ARG A 162 -18.64 30.49 -33.61
C ARG A 162 -17.33 31.18 -34.02
N SER A 163 -16.72 32.02 -33.17
CA SER A 163 -15.43 32.68 -33.42
C SER A 163 -14.19 31.87 -33.04
N ASN A 164 -14.34 30.77 -32.29
CA ASN A 164 -13.22 30.10 -31.62
C ASN A 164 -12.80 28.79 -32.34
N GLY A 165 -12.85 28.76 -33.66
CA GLY A 165 -12.51 27.58 -34.47
C GLY A 165 -11.05 27.17 -34.35
N GLU A 166 -10.12 28.13 -34.33
CA GLU A 166 -8.69 27.87 -34.18
C GLU A 166 -8.34 27.34 -32.78
N ALA A 167 -8.95 27.92 -31.74
CA ALA A 167 -8.78 27.46 -30.36
C ALA A 167 -9.27 26.01 -30.17
N ARG A 168 -10.35 25.62 -30.87
CA ARG A 168 -10.83 24.24 -30.91
C ARG A 168 -9.81 23.28 -31.49
N GLY A 169 -9.23 23.63 -32.64
CA GLY A 169 -8.19 22.85 -33.27
C GLY A 169 -6.97 22.66 -32.35
N ALA A 170 -6.50 23.73 -31.72
CA ALA A 170 -5.35 23.69 -30.82
C ALA A 170 -5.60 22.79 -29.60
N VAL A 171 -6.80 22.86 -28.99
CA VAL A 171 -7.14 22.03 -27.83
C VAL A 171 -7.20 20.55 -28.22
N TYR A 172 -7.76 20.19 -29.38
CA TYR A 172 -7.78 18.79 -29.82
C TYR A 172 -6.41 18.24 -30.19
N VAL A 173 -5.56 19.06 -30.82
CA VAL A 173 -4.18 18.66 -31.12
C VAL A 173 -3.41 18.45 -29.81
N GLY A 174 -3.59 19.32 -28.82
CA GLY A 174 -3.01 19.14 -27.49
C GLY A 174 -3.52 17.88 -26.78
N GLN A 175 -4.83 17.63 -26.82
CA GLN A 175 -5.46 16.46 -26.23
C GLN A 175 -4.97 15.15 -26.88
N LEU A 176 -4.84 15.14 -28.20
CA LEU A 176 -4.30 13.99 -28.95
C LEU A 176 -2.81 13.77 -28.62
N GLY A 177 -2.03 14.85 -28.53
CA GLY A 177 -0.62 14.77 -28.13
C GLY A 177 -0.43 14.20 -26.73
N LEU A 178 -1.23 14.67 -25.75
CA LEU A 178 -1.21 14.16 -24.39
C LEU A 178 -1.60 12.68 -24.33
N PHE A 179 -2.68 12.29 -25.03
CA PHE A 179 -3.10 10.89 -25.14
C PHE A 179 -2.00 9.98 -25.67
N LEU A 180 -1.29 10.41 -26.73
CA LEU A 180 -0.19 9.63 -27.31
C LEU A 180 0.99 9.51 -26.36
N VAL A 181 1.32 10.59 -25.63
CA VAL A 181 2.37 10.57 -24.60
C VAL A 181 2.01 9.64 -23.46
N GLU A 182 0.79 9.73 -22.92
CA GLU A 182 0.34 8.85 -21.83
C GLU A 182 0.26 7.39 -22.28
N THR A 183 -0.21 7.13 -23.50
CA THR A 183 -0.21 5.78 -24.10
C THR A 183 1.21 5.25 -24.24
N TYR A 184 2.15 6.08 -24.71
CA TYR A 184 3.56 5.71 -24.83
C TYR A 184 4.19 5.39 -23.47
N LEU A 185 3.93 6.20 -22.44
CA LEU A 185 4.40 5.95 -21.08
C LEU A 185 3.78 4.68 -20.49
N THR A 186 2.49 4.43 -20.74
CA THR A 186 1.78 3.23 -20.25
C THR A 186 2.29 1.95 -20.92
N LEU A 187 2.66 2.02 -22.20
CA LEU A 187 3.23 0.88 -22.93
C LEU A 187 4.65 0.54 -22.49
N GLN A 188 5.42 1.50 -21.95
CA GLN A 188 6.69 1.20 -21.33
C GLN A 188 6.49 0.63 -19.92
N LYS A 189 6.25 -0.69 -19.86
CA LYS A 189 6.30 -1.45 -18.60
C LYS A 189 7.69 -1.26 -17.96
N GLY A 190 7.79 -0.39 -16.96
CA GLY A 190 9.02 -0.15 -16.20
C GLY A 190 9.82 1.12 -16.55
N ALA A 191 9.28 2.07 -17.31
CA ALA A 191 9.95 3.36 -17.49
C ALA A 191 9.93 4.19 -16.20
N GLU A 192 11.12 4.44 -15.64
CA GLU A 192 11.29 5.43 -14.58
C GLU A 192 10.86 6.80 -15.11
N LEU A 193 9.92 7.45 -14.41
CA LEU A 193 9.44 8.77 -14.82
C LEU A 193 10.60 9.78 -14.84
N PRO A 194 10.62 10.73 -15.79
CA PRO A 194 11.61 11.80 -15.80
C PRO A 194 11.64 12.54 -14.45
N PHE A 195 12.84 12.90 -13.96
CA PHE A 195 13.07 13.48 -12.63
C PHE A 195 12.25 14.75 -12.30
N TRP A 196 11.68 15.42 -13.30
CA TRP A 196 10.88 16.64 -13.17
C TRP A 196 9.38 16.37 -13.00
N MET A 197 8.92 15.14 -13.25
CA MET A 197 7.56 14.75 -12.91
C MET A 197 7.51 14.46 -11.40
N PRO A 198 6.46 14.91 -10.69
CA PRO A 198 6.27 14.48 -9.31
C PRO A 198 6.12 12.97 -9.34
N GLY A 199 7.12 12.25 -8.82
CA GLY A 199 6.97 10.85 -8.50
C GLY A 199 5.77 10.77 -7.57
N PHE A 200 4.66 10.22 -8.04
CA PHE A 200 3.59 9.82 -7.14
C PHE A 200 4.26 8.80 -6.24
N VAL A 201 4.69 9.26 -5.06
CA VAL A 201 5.23 8.39 -4.02
C VAL A 201 4.22 7.29 -3.90
N ALA A 202 4.60 6.07 -4.31
CA ALA A 202 3.67 4.97 -4.27
C ALA A 202 3.13 4.93 -2.84
N LYS A 203 1.81 4.78 -2.67
CA LYS A 203 1.14 4.83 -1.35
C LYS A 203 1.80 3.90 -0.32
N TYR A 204 2.60 2.94 -0.80
CA TYR A 204 3.32 1.88 -0.10
C TYR A 204 4.87 2.05 -0.09
N GLU A 205 5.42 3.07 -0.78
CA GLU A 205 6.81 3.56 -0.62
C GLU A 205 7.00 4.45 0.62
N VAL A 206 5.93 5.12 1.09
CA VAL A 206 5.96 6.06 2.24
C VAL A 206 6.48 5.41 3.55
N VAL A 207 6.60 4.09 3.60
CA VAL A 207 7.21 3.36 4.73
C VAL A 207 8.68 3.78 4.97
N GLN A 208 9.37 4.34 3.99
CA GLN A 208 10.77 4.77 4.12
C GLN A 208 10.99 6.07 4.91
N VAL A 209 9.96 6.88 5.18
CA VAL A 209 10.16 8.22 5.78
C VAL A 209 10.38 8.16 7.31
N MET A 210 10.23 6.99 7.95
CA MET A 210 10.55 6.83 9.38
C MET A 210 11.50 5.64 9.60
N PRO A 211 12.83 5.87 9.67
CA PRO A 211 13.79 4.80 9.91
C PRO A 211 13.72 4.18 11.33
N GLU A 212 12.92 4.73 12.26
CA GLU A 212 13.21 4.48 13.68
C GLU A 212 12.00 4.62 14.62
N ALA A 213 10.89 3.95 14.32
CA ALA A 213 9.76 3.88 15.26
C ALA A 213 9.15 2.47 15.47
N GLN A 214 9.56 1.45 14.71
CA GLN A 214 8.99 0.10 14.81
C GLN A 214 9.91 -0.94 15.47
N ALA A 215 11.02 -0.54 16.10
CA ALA A 215 11.87 -1.46 16.86
C ALA A 215 11.26 -1.91 18.23
N GLY A 216 10.01 -1.55 18.56
CA GLY A 216 9.47 -1.71 19.92
C GLY A 216 8.14 -2.47 20.08
N ALA A 217 7.39 -2.76 19.03
CA ALA A 217 6.05 -3.34 19.19
C ALA A 217 5.75 -4.39 18.11
N GLY A 218 6.04 -5.66 18.42
CA GLY A 218 5.64 -6.79 17.58
C GLY A 218 6.74 -7.78 17.17
N ALA A 219 7.96 -7.65 17.72
CA ALA A 219 8.95 -8.71 17.61
C ALA A 219 8.44 -9.95 18.36
N TRP A 220 7.93 -10.93 17.60
CA TRP A 220 7.79 -12.29 18.10
C TRP A 220 9.14 -12.75 18.67
N PRO A 221 9.15 -13.50 19.79
CA PRO A 221 10.40 -13.85 20.46
C PRO A 221 11.30 -14.60 19.49
N GLU A 222 12.49 -14.03 19.26
CA GLU A 222 13.62 -14.67 18.60
C GLU A 222 13.75 -16.11 19.12
N PRO A 223 13.89 -17.14 18.25
CA PRO A 223 14.19 -18.47 18.71
C PRO A 223 15.55 -18.44 19.40
N GLY A 224 15.53 -18.47 20.73
CA GLY A 224 16.73 -18.56 21.55
C GLY A 224 17.65 -19.67 21.04
N PRO A 225 18.98 -19.51 21.16
CA PRO A 225 19.94 -20.37 20.50
C PRO A 225 19.63 -21.83 20.82
N GLN A 226 19.17 -22.56 19.79
CA GLN A 226 19.00 -23.99 19.87
C GLN A 226 20.38 -24.56 20.17
N ARG A 227 20.61 -24.89 21.45
CA ARG A 227 21.71 -25.75 21.85
C ARG A 227 21.53 -27.05 21.08
N CYS A 228 22.31 -27.20 20.00
CA CYS A 228 22.57 -28.46 19.35
C CYS A 228 23.06 -29.46 20.41
N ALA A 229 22.15 -30.25 20.97
CA ALA A 229 22.50 -31.48 21.67
C ALA A 229 22.96 -32.49 20.62
N ARG A 230 24.20 -32.33 20.16
CA ARG A 230 24.91 -33.29 19.32
C ARG A 230 25.51 -34.35 20.24
N THR A 231 24.85 -35.50 20.26
CA THR A 231 25.42 -36.86 20.21
C THR A 231 26.54 -37.22 21.19
N HIS A 232 26.26 -38.16 22.09
CA HIS A 232 27.16 -39.29 22.34
C HIS A 232 26.32 -40.53 22.69
N LEU A 233 25.91 -41.26 21.65
CA LEU A 233 25.66 -42.70 21.74
C LEU A 233 27.04 -43.35 21.91
N LEU A 234 27.38 -43.74 23.14
CA LEU A 234 28.45 -44.69 23.38
C LEU A 234 27.83 -46.07 23.56
N HIS A 235 28.18 -46.95 22.61
CA HIS A 235 28.23 -48.38 22.79
C HIS A 235 28.78 -48.74 24.17
N SER A 236 28.04 -49.54 24.95
CA SER A 236 28.66 -50.49 25.87
C SER A 236 28.09 -51.88 25.62
N SER A 237 28.73 -52.60 24.72
CA SER A 237 28.74 -54.06 24.72
C SER A 237 29.52 -54.55 25.94
N SER A 238 29.05 -55.65 26.55
CA SER A 238 29.72 -56.59 27.48
C SER A 238 29.14 -56.63 28.90
N SER A 239 28.42 -57.72 29.18
CA SER A 239 28.31 -58.36 30.51
C SER A 239 27.37 -59.58 30.42
N TRP A 240 27.79 -60.61 29.69
CA TRP A 240 27.45 -61.99 30.01
C TRP A 240 28.75 -62.60 30.58
N GLU A 241 28.80 -62.91 31.89
CA GLU A 241 29.46 -64.11 32.46
C GLU A 241 29.46 -64.08 34.02
N SER A 242 28.84 -65.11 34.61
CA SER A 242 29.23 -65.79 35.86
C SER A 242 28.99 -65.15 37.26
N ARG A 243 28.04 -65.75 38.01
CA ARG A 243 28.29 -66.63 39.18
C ARG A 243 26.92 -67.12 39.69
N ARG A 244 26.69 -68.44 39.71
CA ARG A 244 26.92 -69.37 40.84
C ARG A 244 25.97 -69.12 42.00
#